data_AF-Q0UV01-F1
#
_entry.id   AF-Q0UV01-F1
#
_cell.length_a   1.000
_cell.length_b   1.000
_cell.length_c   1.000
_cell.angle_alpha   90.00
_cell.angle_beta   90.00
_cell.angle_gamma   90.00
#
_symmetry.space_group_name_H-M   'P 1'
#
loop_
_entity.id
_entity.type
_entity.pdbx_description
1 polymer ?
#
loop_
_entity_poly.entity_id
_entity_poly.type
_entity_poly.pdbx_seq_one_letter_code
_entity_poly.pdbx_strand_id
1 'polypeptide(L)'
;MGIRSRLAGLGQHVRLKGNEAKHEQTDAWSNRDLIPLPPDRRTWGSFNYYGFWAIASLNVANWQTPSTYLIYNDKIEIAQADNG
;
A
#
# COMPACT_ATOMS: atom_id res chain seq x y z
N MET A 1 -17.88 45.22 1.12
CA MET A 1 -18.34 43.89 1.57
C MET A 1 -18.64 43.02 0.35
N GLY A 2 -17.73 42.19 -0.18
CA GLY A 2 -18.08 41.43 -1.40
C GLY A 2 -17.16 40.32 -1.87
N ILE A 3 -15.92 40.22 -1.37
CA ILE A 3 -14.98 39.18 -1.81
C ILE A 3 -14.95 38.00 -0.83
N ARG A 4 -15.05 38.27 0.48
CA ARG A 4 -15.00 37.25 1.53
C ARG A 4 -16.15 36.25 1.49
N SER A 5 -17.37 36.69 1.16
CA SER A 5 -18.54 35.80 1.06
C SER A 5 -18.47 34.87 -0.16
N ARG A 6 -17.88 35.34 -1.27
CA ARG A 6 -17.71 34.54 -2.50
C ARG A 6 -16.65 33.45 -2.32
N LEU A 7 -15.57 33.74 -1.58
CA LEU A 7 -14.55 32.74 -1.22
C LEU A 7 -15.09 31.69 -0.24
N ALA A 8 -15.95 32.08 0.70
CA ALA A 8 -16.58 31.14 1.63
C ALA A 8 -17.52 30.14 0.93
N GLY A 9 -18.25 30.57 -0.10
CA GLY A 9 -19.12 29.69 -0.89
C GLY A 9 -18.36 28.64 -1.70
N LEU A 10 -17.15 28.98 -2.17
CA LEU A 10 -16.29 28.05 -2.92
C LEU A 10 -15.81 26.88 -2.05
N GLY A 11 -15.43 27.16 -0.79
CA GLY A 11 -15.02 26.12 0.16
C GLY A 11 -16.13 25.12 0.49
N GLN A 12 -17.39 25.54 0.38
CA GLN A 12 -18.55 24.68 0.62
C GLN A 12 -18.87 23.76 -0.58
N HIS A 13 -18.49 24.15 -1.80
CA HIS A 13 -18.58 23.29 -3.00
C HIS A 13 -17.43 22.27 -3.09
N VAL A 14 -16.29 22.56 -2.45
CA VAL A 14 -15.15 21.64 -2.37
C VAL A 14 -15.33 20.60 -1.25
N ARG A 15 -16.27 20.81 -0.33
CA ARG A 15 -16.60 19.81 0.71
C ARG A 15 -17.20 18.56 0.06
N LEU A 16 -16.48 17.45 0.21
CA LEU A 16 -16.93 16.12 -0.17
C LEU A 16 -18.23 15.80 0.60
N LYS A 17 -19.31 15.54 -0.13
CA LYS A 17 -20.58 15.15 0.46
C LYS A 17 -20.47 13.71 0.96
N GLY A 18 -20.38 13.53 2.27
CA GLY A 18 -20.49 12.23 2.92
C GLY A 18 -21.87 11.63 2.75
N ASN A 19 -21.93 10.31 2.58
CA ASN A 19 -23.19 9.58 2.50
C ASN A 19 -23.42 8.81 3.81
N GLU A 20 -24.24 9.39 4.70
CA GLU A 20 -24.59 8.80 6.01
C GLU A 20 -25.22 7.41 5.90
N ALA A 21 -25.96 7.13 4.81
CA ALA A 21 -26.54 5.80 4.57
C ALA A 21 -25.50 4.68 4.42
N LYS A 22 -24.25 5.04 4.06
CA LYS A 22 -23.12 4.11 3.94
C LYS A 22 -22.15 4.19 5.14
N HIS A 23 -22.55 4.88 6.22
CA HIS A 23 -21.71 5.17 7.39
C HIS A 23 -20.45 5.98 7.01
N GLU A 24 -20.55 6.80 5.95
CA GLU A 24 -19.43 7.59 5.46
C GLU A 24 -19.38 8.97 6.11
N GLN A 25 -18.88 9.02 7.35
CA GLN A 25 -18.52 10.28 8.01
C GLN A 25 -17.28 10.86 7.33
N THR A 26 -17.45 11.99 6.64
CA THR A 26 -16.34 12.72 6.02
C THR A 26 -16.04 13.96 6.86
N ASP A 27 -14.96 13.87 7.64
CA ASP A 27 -14.41 15.00 8.41
C ASP A 27 -13.01 15.33 7.85
N ALA A 28 -12.38 16.41 8.31
CA ALA A 28 -11.02 16.82 7.89
C ALA A 28 -9.98 15.68 8.02
N TRP A 29 -10.26 14.67 8.84
CA TRP A 29 -9.41 13.51 9.12
C TRP A 29 -10.02 12.16 8.72
N SER A 30 -11.27 12.15 8.24
CA SER A 30 -11.99 10.92 7.89
C SER A 30 -12.36 10.98 6.41
N ASN A 31 -11.69 10.15 5.60
CA ASN A 31 -11.96 10.03 4.17
C ASN A 31 -12.79 8.78 3.89
N ARG A 32 -13.57 8.80 2.81
CA ARG A 32 -14.40 7.66 2.38
C ARG A 32 -13.58 6.37 2.19
N ASP A 33 -12.33 6.52 1.78
CA ASP A 33 -11.44 5.39 1.49
C ASP A 33 -10.89 4.70 2.76
N LEU A 34 -11.03 5.33 3.93
CA LEU A 34 -10.64 4.75 5.23
C LEU A 34 -11.74 3.87 5.83
N ILE A 35 -12.94 3.88 5.25
CA ILE A 35 -14.09 3.15 5.76
C ILE A 35 -13.94 1.69 5.39
N PRO A 36 -14.18 0.75 6.34
CA PRO A 36 -14.10 -0.68 6.06
C PRO A 36 -14.95 -1.05 4.84
N LEU A 37 -14.36 -1.83 3.94
CA LEU A 37 -15.04 -2.23 2.71
C LEU A 37 -16.23 -3.15 3.03
N PRO A 38 -17.46 -2.84 2.56
CA PRO A 38 -18.62 -3.67 2.84
C PRO A 38 -18.47 -5.06 2.18
N PRO A 39 -19.13 -6.11 2.73
CA PRO A 39 -19.01 -7.48 2.24
C PRO A 39 -19.27 -7.64 0.74
N ASP A 40 -20.27 -6.93 0.21
CA ASP A 40 -20.67 -6.97 -1.21
C ASP A 40 -19.59 -6.47 -2.18
N ARG A 41 -18.60 -5.72 -1.68
CA ARG A 41 -17.47 -5.19 -2.48
C ARG A 41 -16.19 -6.01 -2.32
N ARG A 42 -16.20 -7.10 -1.54
CA ARG A 42 -15.02 -7.96 -1.34
C ARG A 42 -14.83 -8.90 -2.52
N THR A 43 -13.87 -8.60 -3.38
CA THR A 43 -13.49 -9.43 -4.54
C THR A 43 -12.31 -10.38 -4.24
N TRP A 44 -11.73 -10.30 -3.04
CA TRP A 44 -10.60 -11.13 -2.63
C TRP A 44 -11.05 -12.48 -2.09
N GLY A 45 -10.76 -13.55 -2.85
CA GLY A 45 -10.86 -14.93 -2.41
C GLY A 45 -9.49 -15.59 -2.21
N SER A 46 -9.48 -16.86 -1.83
CA SER A 46 -8.26 -17.62 -1.53
C SER A 46 -7.26 -17.64 -2.70
N PHE A 47 -7.74 -17.79 -3.94
CA PHE A 47 -6.88 -17.77 -5.12
C PHE A 47 -6.16 -16.43 -5.30
N ASN A 48 -6.89 -15.32 -5.14
CA ASN A 48 -6.30 -13.97 -5.21
C ASN A 48 -5.25 -13.76 -4.11
N TYR A 49 -5.49 -14.29 -2.91
CA TYR A 49 -4.53 -14.25 -1.81
C TYR A 49 -3.22 -14.97 -2.17
N TYR A 50 -3.29 -16.23 -2.57
CA TYR A 50 -2.09 -17.00 -2.89
C TYR A 50 -1.38 -16.46 -4.15
N GLY A 51 -2.13 -16.08 -5.18
CA GLY A 51 -1.56 -15.50 -6.41
C GLY A 51 -0.85 -14.17 -6.15
N PHE A 52 -1.43 -13.30 -5.32
CA PHE A 52 -0.81 -12.05 -4.91
C PHE A 52 0.53 -12.29 -4.20
N TRP A 53 0.57 -13.20 -3.22
CA TRP A 53 1.80 -13.49 -2.49
C TRP A 53 2.88 -14.15 -3.36
N ALA A 54 2.49 -15.03 -4.28
CA ALA A 54 3.40 -15.63 -5.23
C ALA A 54 4.08 -14.55 -6.11
N ILE A 55 3.31 -13.60 -6.65
CA ILE A 55 3.84 -12.52 -7.48
C ILE A 55 4.60 -11.49 -6.64
N ALA A 56 4.12 -11.13 -5.45
CA ALA A 56 4.79 -10.20 -4.55
C ALA A 56 6.19 -10.71 -4.12
N SER A 57 6.35 -12.03 -4.03
CA SER A 57 7.64 -12.67 -3.77
C SER A 57 8.60 -12.60 -4.97
N LEU A 58 8.10 -12.36 -6.17
CA LEU A 58 8.90 -12.15 -7.39
C LEU A 58 9.32 -10.67 -7.51
N ASN A 59 10.01 -10.17 -6.49
CA ASN A 59 10.58 -8.83 -6.49
C ASN A 59 12.11 -8.88 -6.43
N VAL A 60 12.76 -7.83 -6.92
CA VAL A 60 14.23 -7.76 -7.05
C VAL A 60 14.93 -7.89 -5.69
N ALA A 61 14.40 -7.32 -4.61
CA ALA A 61 14.98 -7.42 -3.28
C ALA A 61 14.99 -8.88 -2.77
N ASN A 62 13.97 -9.66 -3.14
CA ASN A 62 13.88 -11.09 -2.83
C ASN A 62 14.96 -11.92 -3.54
N TRP A 63 15.44 -11.48 -4.72
CA TRP A 63 16.53 -12.14 -5.44
C TRP A 63 17.91 -11.66 -5.00
N GLN A 64 18.04 -10.39 -4.60
CA GLN A 64 19.32 -9.81 -4.17
C GLN A 64 19.87 -10.41 -2.87
N THR A 65 18.97 -10.70 -1.93
CA THR A 65 19.34 -11.24 -0.61
C THR A 65 20.05 -12.60 -0.72
N PRO A 66 19.47 -13.65 -1.36
CA PRO A 66 20.15 -14.93 -1.53
C PRO A 66 21.39 -14.84 -2.43
N SER A 67 21.38 -14.01 -3.49
CA SER A 67 22.58 -13.80 -4.32
C SER A 67 23.78 -13.29 -3.51
N THR A 68 23.54 -12.41 -2.54
CA THR A 68 24.59 -11.88 -1.66
C THR A 68 25.16 -12.98 -0.76
N TYR A 69 24.30 -13.82 -0.18
CA TYR A 69 24.73 -14.95 0.66
C TYR A 69 25.57 -15.96 -0.11
N LEU A 70 25.16 -16.32 -1.33
CA LEU A 70 25.90 -17.26 -2.17
C LEU A 70 27.31 -16.75 -2.51
N ILE A 71 27.41 -15.48 -2.92
CA ILE A 71 28.71 -14.86 -3.24
C ILE A 71 29.60 -14.77 -1.99
N TYR A 72 29.02 -14.44 -0.83
CA TYR A 72 29.78 -14.35 0.41
C TYR A 72 30.36 -15.71 0.84
N ASN A 73 29.57 -16.78 0.75
CA ASN A 73 30.01 -18.12 1.11
C ASN A 73 31.13 -18.63 0.17
N ASP A 74 30.96 -18.47 -1.14
CA ASP A 74 31.96 -18.84 -2.15
C ASP A 74 33.31 -18.15 -1.90
N LYS A 75 33.27 -16.86 -1.53
CA LYS A 75 34.48 -16.09 -1.19
C LYS A 75 35.19 -16.60 0.07
N ILE A 76 34.44 -17.07 1.08
CA ILE A 76 35.04 -17.63 2.29
C ILE A 76 35.74 -18.96 1.95
N GLU A 77 35.11 -19.82 1.17
CA GLU A 77 35.65 -21.13 0.82
C GLU A 77 36.98 -21.03 0.07
N ILE A 78 37.05 -20.13 -0.92
CA ILE A 78 38.29 -19.86 -1.66
C ILE A 78 39.40 -19.33 -0.72
N ALA A 79 39.05 -18.40 0.18
CA ALA A 79 40.02 -17.86 1.14
C ALA A 79 40.53 -18.92 2.13
N GLN A 80 39.76 -19.94 2.46
CA GLN A 80 40.23 -21.06 3.30
C GLN A 80 41.13 -22.02 2.51
N ALA A 81 40.84 -22.25 1.23
CA ALA A 81 41.65 -23.11 0.34
C ALA A 81 43.04 -22.52 0.04
N ASP A 82 43.15 -21.20 -0.08
CA ASP A 82 44.43 -20.51 -0.32
C ASP A 82 45.33 -20.41 0.93
N ASN A 83 44.80 -20.69 2.13
CA ASN A 83 45.52 -20.60 3.41
C ASN A 83 45.99 -21.98 3.95
N GLY A 84 45.85 -23.05 3.18
CA GLY A 84 46.24 -24.43 3.54
C GLY A 84 47.53 -24.91 2.89
#